data_AF-A0A1J5PI49-F1
#
_entry.id   AF-A0A1J5PI49-F1
#
_cell.length_a   1.000
_cell.length_b   1.000
_cell.length_c   1.000
_cell.angle_alpha   90.00
_cell.angle_beta   90.00
_cell.angle_gamma   90.00
#
_symmetry.space_group_name_H-M   'P 1'
#
loop_
_entity.id
_entity.type
_entity.pdbx_description
1 polymer ?
#
loop_
_entity_poly.entity_id
_entity_poly.type
_entity_poly.pdbx_seq_one_letter_code
_entity_poly.pdbx_strand_id
1 'polypeptide(L)' 'MAETFKMPTFAFQVSGEYAMIKAATGNGWLDEDRAIMESLGAFKRAGAAGVPSPHVLHVLRPDDELGQGFLMDHVAGD' A
#
# COMPACT_ATOMS: atom_id res chain seq x y z
N MET A 1 6.30 -1.97 -15.95
CA MET A 1 7.50 -1.46 -15.25
C MET A 1 8.20 -2.59 -14.51
N ALA A 2 7.58 -3.19 -13.48
CA ALA A 2 8.13 -4.39 -12.83
C ALA A 2 8.39 -5.54 -13.83
N GLU A 3 7.41 -5.88 -14.67
CA GLU A 3 7.58 -6.90 -15.73
C GLU A 3 8.60 -6.49 -16.81
N THR A 4 8.74 -5.19 -17.05
CA THR A 4 9.55 -4.64 -18.15
C THR A 4 11.03 -4.57 -17.79
N PHE A 5 11.33 -4.17 -16.56
CA PHE A 5 12.70 -3.90 -16.11
C PHE A 5 13.23 -4.94 -15.12
N LYS A 6 12.39 -5.87 -14.65
CA LYS A 6 12.74 -6.94 -13.71
C LYS A 6 13.48 -6.43 -12.46
N MET A 7 13.14 -5.23 -12.02
CA MET A 7 13.71 -4.59 -10.83
C MET A 7 12.61 -4.28 -9.82
N PRO A 8 12.91 -4.32 -8.50
CA PRO A 8 11.98 -3.90 -7.46
C PRO A 8 11.40 -2.52 -7.79
N THR A 9 10.08 -2.45 -7.97
CA THR A 9 9.38 -1.21 -8.29
C THR A 9 8.55 -0.80 -7.09
N PHE A 10 8.81 0.37 -6.53
CA PHE A 10 8.01 0.91 -5.43
C PHE A 10 6.95 1.87 -5.96
N ALA A 11 5.76 1.85 -5.37
CA ALA A 11 4.72 2.85 -5.62
C ALA A 11 4.62 3.77 -4.41
N PHE A 12 4.52 5.08 -4.61
CA PHE A 12 4.37 6.03 -3.49
C PHE A 12 2.93 6.52 -3.44
N GLN A 13 2.25 6.29 -2.32
CA GLN A 13 0.92 6.84 -2.13
C GLN A 13 1.04 8.33 -1.82
N VAL A 14 0.57 9.18 -2.73
CA VAL A 14 0.71 10.64 -2.59
C VAL A 14 -0.28 11.19 -1.56
N SER A 15 0.07 12.31 -0.92
CA SER A 15 -0.75 12.92 0.15
C SER A 15 -2.18 13.22 -0.26
N GLY A 16 -2.42 13.54 -1.55
CA GLY A 16 -3.76 13.76 -2.10
C GLY A 16 -4.65 12.52 -2.08
N GLU A 17 -4.09 11.34 -2.38
CA GLU A 17 -4.85 10.08 -2.35
C GLU A 17 -5.28 9.73 -0.93
N TYR A 18 -4.38 9.90 0.04
CA TYR A 18 -4.71 9.72 1.46
C TYR A 18 -5.75 10.74 1.92
N ALA A 19 -5.60 12.02 1.56
CA ALA A 19 -6.56 13.07 1.89
C ALA A 19 -7.96 12.76 1.32
N MET A 20 -8.05 12.19 0.12
CA MET A 20 -9.31 11.75 -0.46
C MET A 20 -9.96 10.62 0.34
N ILE A 21 -9.20 9.62 0.76
CA ILE A 21 -9.70 8.53 1.62
C ILE A 21 -10.21 9.11 2.94
N LYS A 22 -9.41 9.97 3.61
CA LYS A 22 -9.81 10.62 4.87
C LYS A 22 -11.03 11.51 4.74
N ALA A 23 -11.18 12.22 3.63
CA ALA A 23 -12.37 13.03 3.37
C ALA A 23 -13.60 12.14 3.15
N ALA A 24 -13.48 11.03 2.42
CA ALA A 24 -14.57 10.10 2.19
C ALA A 24 -14.99 9.37 3.47
N THR A 25 -14.04 8.94 4.31
CA THR A 25 -14.31 8.27 5.59
C THR A 25 -14.89 9.24 6.62
N GLY A 26 -14.40 10.48 6.65
CA GLY A 26 -14.95 11.55 7.49
C GLY A 26 -16.41 11.92 7.15
N ASN A 27 -16.84 11.69 5.91
CA ASN A 27 -18.24 11.83 5.48
C ASN A 27 -19.06 10.53 5.64
N GLY A 28 -18.46 9.45 6.15
CA GLY A 28 -19.11 8.15 6.31
C GLY A 28 -19.37 7.40 5.00
N TRP A 29 -18.69 7.76 3.90
CA TRP A 29 -18.87 7.14 2.58
C TRP A 29 -18.07 5.85 2.42
N LEU A 30 -16.98 5.72 3.17
CA LEU A 30 -16.08 4.58 3.14
C LEU A 30 -15.67 4.18 4.56
N ASP A 31 -15.40 2.89 4.73
CA ASP A 31 -14.65 2.36 5.86
C ASP A 31 -13.15 2.60 5.62
N GLU A 32 -12.48 3.23 6.58
CA GLU A 32 -11.10 3.71 6.40
C GLU A 32 -10.10 2.58 6.25
N ASP A 33 -10.10 1.63 7.19
CA ASP A 33 -9.18 0.51 7.21
C ASP A 33 -9.36 -0.33 5.94
N ARG A 34 -10.61 -0.62 5.56
CA ARG A 34 -10.92 -1.37 4.35
C ARG A 34 -10.48 -0.65 3.09
N ALA A 35 -10.71 0.66 2.97
CA ALA A 35 -10.32 1.44 1.81
C ALA A 35 -8.79 1.47 1.64
N ILE A 36 -8.06 1.66 2.74
CA ILE A 36 -6.59 1.67 2.74
C ILE A 36 -6.05 0.28 2.35
N MET A 37 -6.58 -0.79 2.94
CA MET A 37 -6.17 -2.16 2.61
C MET A 37 -6.44 -2.53 1.15
N GLU A 38 -7.57 -2.07 0.60
CA GLU A 38 -7.90 -2.30 -0.81
C GLU A 38 -6.96 -1.53 -1.77
N SER A 39 -6.59 -0.28 -1.43
CA SER A 39 -5.56 0.48 -2.16
C SER A 39 -4.19 -0.22 -2.12
N LEU A 40 -3.74 -0.68 -0.95
CA LEU A 40 -2.49 -1.43 -0.81
C LEU A 40 -2.51 -2.74 -1.62
N GLY A 41 -3.63 -3.47 -1.57
CA GLY A 41 -3.85 -4.66 -2.38
C GLY A 41 -3.81 -4.37 -3.89
N ALA A 42 -4.30 -3.22 -4.33
CA ALA A 42 -4.22 -2.79 -5.73
C ALA A 42 -2.78 -2.53 -6.16
N PHE A 43 -1.95 -1.89 -5.33
CA PHE A 43 -0.52 -1.71 -5.60
C PHE A 43 0.22 -3.04 -5.69
N LYS A 44 -0.09 -4.00 -4.80
CA LYS A 44 0.47 -5.37 -4.87
C LYS A 44 0.09 -6.06 -6.19
N ARG A 45 -1.17 -5.99 -6.61
CA ARG A 45 -1.61 -6.55 -7.90
C ARG A 45 -0.96 -5.86 -9.10
N ALA A 46 -0.63 -4.58 -8.99
CA ALA A 46 0.09 -3.84 -10.02
C ALA A 46 1.59 -4.19 -10.10
N GLY A 47 2.07 -5.08 -9.22
CA GLY A 47 3.47 -5.52 -9.19
C GLY A 47 4.40 -4.57 -8.44
N ALA A 48 3.87 -3.73 -7.55
CA ALA A 48 4.71 -2.97 -6.65
C ALA A 48 5.35 -3.91 -5.61
N ALA A 49 6.65 -3.77 -5.42
CA ALA A 49 7.43 -4.49 -4.41
C ALA A 49 7.31 -3.85 -3.01
N GLY A 50 6.67 -2.68 -2.89
CA GLY A 50 6.44 -1.96 -1.65
C GLY A 50 5.77 -0.60 -1.88
N VAL A 51 5.10 -0.08 -0.85
CA VAL A 51 4.51 1.28 -0.83
C VAL A 51 4.99 2.03 0.40
N PRO A 52 6.02 2.88 0.27
CA PRO A 52 6.42 3.79 1.33
C PRO A 52 5.34 4.87 1.47
N SER A 53 4.62 4.89 2.58
CA SER A 53 3.65 5.94 2.88
C SER A 53 3.70 6.31 4.37
N PRO A 54 3.99 7.58 4.71
CA PRO A 54 4.08 8.00 6.11
C PRO A 54 2.73 7.93 6.86
N HIS A 55 1.62 7.78 6.14
CA HIS A 55 0.28 7.74 6.73
C HIS A 55 -0.31 6.33 6.81
N VAL A 56 0.27 5.37 6.08
CA VAL A 56 -0.17 3.96 6.06
C VAL A 56 0.35 3.17 7.26
N LEU A 57 1.44 3.61 7.88
CA LEU A 57 2.07 2.90 9.01
C LEU A 57 1.11 2.65 10.17
N HIS A 58 0.10 3.50 10.36
CA HIS A 58 -0.87 3.37 11.45
C HIS A 58 -1.92 2.28 11.24
N VAL A 59 -2.11 1.83 9.99
CA VAL A 59 -3.13 0.83 9.62
C VAL A 59 -2.53 -0.56 9.47
N LEU A 60 -1.25 -0.65 9.11
CA LEU A 60 -0.52 -1.91 9.06
C LEU A 60 -0.24 -2.42 10.48
N ARG A 61 -1.02 -3.41 10.92
CA ARG A 61 -0.77 -4.10 12.17
C ARG A 61 0.34 -5.12 11.99
N PRO A 62 1.09 -5.48 13.04
CA PRO A 62 2.12 -6.51 12.96
C PRO A 62 1.58 -7.84 12.42
N ASP A 63 0.31 -8.17 12.67
CA ASP A 63 -0.36 -9.38 12.19
C ASP A 63 -0.85 -9.30 10.74
N ASP A 64 -0.81 -8.12 10.09
CA ASP A 64 -1.23 -7.99 8.71
C ASP A 64 -0.13 -8.53 7.76
N GLU A 65 -0.43 -9.67 7.11
CA GLU A 65 0.46 -10.31 6.12
C GLU A 65 0.89 -9.35 4.99
N LEU A 66 0.04 -8.36 4.67
CA LEU A 66 0.33 -7.30 3.71
C LEU A 66 1.35 -6.28 4.23
N GLY A 67 1.43 -6.04 5.54
CA GLY A 67 2.41 -5.12 6.14
C GLY A 67 3.80 -5.71 6.23
N GLN A 68 3.89 -7.01 6.56
CA GLN A 68 5.17 -7.70 6.70
C GLN A 68 5.70 -8.25 5.36
N GLY A 69 4.83 -8.76 4.47
CA GLY A 69 5.25 -9.32 3.19
C GLY A 69 5.64 -8.26 2.16
N PHE A 70 4.95 -7.11 2.16
CA PHE A 70 5.14 -6.08 1.13
C PHE A 70 6.40 -5.23 1.28
N LEU A 71 7.17 -5.40 2.37
CA LEU A 71 8.51 -4.82 2.50
C LEU A 71 9.63 -5.86 2.29
N MET A 72 9.31 -7.16 2.40
CA MET A 72 10.30 -8.23 2.54
C MET A 72 10.36 -9.18 1.34
N ASP A 73 9.29 -9.30 0.53
CA ASP A 73 9.20 -10.19 -0.65
C ASP A 73 10.19 -9.88 -1.78
N HIS A 74 10.95 -8.78 -1.68
CA HIS A 74 11.98 -8.42 -2.66
C HIS A 74 13.36 -8.11 -2.05
N VAL A 75 13.51 -8.23 -0.74
CA VAL A 75 14.84 -8.16 -0.08
C VAL A 75 15.44 -9.56 0.06
N ALA A 76 14.60 -10.61 0.12
CA ALA A 76 15.01 -12.01 0.15
C ALA A 76 14.66 -12.71 -1.18
N GLY A 77 15.38 -12.37 -2.23
CA GLY A 77 15.33 -13.07 -3.52
C GLY A 77 16.71 -13.08 -4.15
N ASP A 78 17.17 -14.30 -4.43
CA ASP A 78 18.42 -14.69 -5.11
C ASP A 78 18.70 -13.94 -6.43
#